data_AF-A0A9X5APZ1-F1
#
_entry.id   AF-A0A9X5APZ1-F1
#
_cell.length_a   1.000
_cell.length_b   1.000
_cell.length_c   1.000
_cell.angle_alpha   90.00
_cell.angle_beta   90.00
_cell.angle_gamma   90.00
#
_symmetry.space_group_name_H-M   'P 1'
#
loop_
_entity.id
_entity.type
_entity.pdbx_description
1 polymer ?
#
loop_
_entity_poly.entity_id
_entity_poly.type
_entity_poly.pdbx_seq_one_letter_code
_entity_poly.pdbx_strand_id
1 'polypeptide(L)'
;MKGQLTKRDITLIEHCRKHLPITSDMAAILFYPNRYIAQRRLNTIHQLRQLKRTERIVVNQPYIYYLDKRDIRHLPFTKLLYDLRQNEYDISEYDFDGRTLTAIIHKDELSYKINSTIQNIEQVYKRLSLIA
;
A
#
# COMPACT_ATOMS: atom_id res chain seq x y z
N MET A 1 24.23 15.21 -0.89
CA MET A 1 24.06 14.01 -0.03
C MET A 1 23.27 12.96 -0.81
N LYS A 2 23.84 11.77 -1.07
CA LYS A 2 23.06 10.62 -1.54
C LYS A 2 22.17 10.19 -0.37
N GLY A 3 20.85 10.26 -0.52
CA GLY A 3 19.93 9.93 0.57
C GLY A 3 20.08 8.46 0.97
N GLN A 4 20.36 8.18 2.24
CA GLN A 4 20.39 6.81 2.75
C GLN A 4 18.96 6.31 2.97
N LEU A 5 18.72 5.01 2.69
CA LEU A 5 17.46 4.35 2.99
C LEU A 5 17.36 4.06 4.50
N THR A 6 16.20 4.33 5.06
CA THR A 6 15.84 3.99 6.45
C THR A 6 15.16 2.62 6.50
N LYS A 7 15.03 2.05 7.70
CA LYS A 7 14.28 0.79 7.91
C LYS A 7 12.84 0.86 7.36
N ARG A 8 12.14 2.00 7.55
CA ARG A 8 10.78 2.20 7.02
C ARG A 8 10.74 2.20 5.49
N ASP A 9 11.75 2.79 4.84
CA ASP A 9 11.83 2.76 3.38
C ASP A 9 12.06 1.35 2.86
N ILE A 10 12.90 0.57 3.55
CA ILE A 10 13.11 -0.84 3.21
C ILE A 10 11.80 -1.60 3.33
N THR A 11 11.04 -1.42 4.41
CA THR A 11 9.71 -2.05 4.57
C THR A 11 8.74 -1.67 3.45
N LEU A 12 8.71 -0.40 3.03
CA LEU A 12 7.89 0.03 1.89
C LEU A 12 8.35 -0.58 0.57
N ILE A 13 9.67 -0.65 0.35
CA ILE A 13 10.24 -1.28 -0.85
C ILE A 13 9.87 -2.77 -0.88
N GLU A 14 9.96 -3.47 0.25
CA GLU A 14 9.53 -4.87 0.36
C GLU A 14 8.03 -5.05 0.08
N HIS A 15 7.18 -4.13 0.57
CA HIS A 15 5.77 -4.10 0.18
C HIS A 15 5.59 -4.02 -1.34
N CYS A 16 6.32 -3.10 -2.00
CA CYS A 16 6.28 -2.99 -3.47
C CYS A 16 6.89 -4.19 -4.19
N ARG A 17 7.86 -4.89 -3.59
CA ARG A 17 8.45 -6.14 -4.10
C ARG A 17 7.45 -7.29 -4.08
N LYS A 18 6.47 -7.28 -3.17
CA LYS A 18 5.29 -8.14 -3.21
C LYS A 18 4.28 -7.72 -4.27
N HIS A 19 4.66 -7.01 -5.33
CA HIS A 19 3.77 -6.55 -6.41
C HIS A 19 2.62 -5.63 -5.98
N LEU A 20 2.75 -4.96 -4.83
CA LEU A 20 1.75 -4.03 -4.30
C LEU A 20 2.20 -2.58 -4.53
N PRO A 21 1.67 -1.89 -5.55
CA PRO A 21 2.02 -0.49 -5.82
C PRO A 21 1.38 0.42 -4.78
N ILE A 22 1.88 1.65 -4.64
CA ILE A 22 1.46 2.53 -3.55
C ILE A 22 1.45 4.02 -3.93
N THR A 23 0.52 4.79 -3.36
CA THR A 23 0.50 6.26 -3.45
C THR A 23 1.11 6.90 -2.20
N SER A 24 1.37 8.21 -2.23
CA SER A 24 1.84 8.94 -1.04
C SER A 24 0.88 8.87 0.14
N ASP A 25 -0.43 8.83 -0.12
CA ASP A 25 -1.46 8.80 0.92
C ASP A 25 -1.52 7.44 1.60
N MET A 26 -1.45 6.37 0.80
CA MET A 26 -1.34 5.02 1.30
C MET A 26 -0.06 4.82 2.12
N ALA A 27 1.08 5.30 1.61
CA ALA A 27 2.36 5.18 2.32
C ALA A 27 2.37 5.93 3.65
N ALA A 28 1.67 7.07 3.73
CA ALA A 28 1.53 7.86 4.94
C ALA A 28 0.74 7.16 6.04
N ILE A 29 -0.15 6.23 5.70
CA ILE A 29 -0.91 5.45 6.69
C ILE A 29 -0.21 4.14 7.01
N LEU A 30 0.41 3.51 6.01
CA LEU A 30 0.98 2.18 6.15
C LEU A 30 2.41 2.18 6.73
N PHE A 31 3.23 3.20 6.46
CA PHE A 31 4.68 3.12 6.71
C PHE A 31 5.30 4.37 7.35
N TYR A 32 4.68 5.54 7.21
CA TYR A 32 5.24 6.81 7.65
C TYR A 32 4.29 7.53 8.62
N PRO A 33 4.76 8.55 9.37
CA PRO A 33 3.90 9.27 10.31
C PRO A 33 2.97 10.30 9.65
N ASN A 34 3.27 10.77 8.44
CA ASN A 34 2.41 11.71 7.71
C ASN A 34 2.73 11.75 6.21
N ARG A 35 1.84 12.41 5.45
CA ARG A 35 1.91 12.56 3.99
C ARG A 35 3.16 13.28 3.51
N TYR A 36 3.56 14.36 4.19
CA TYR A 36 4.74 15.14 3.81
C TYR A 36 6.01 14.29 3.85
N ILE A 37 6.21 13.54 4.94
CA ILE A 37 7.33 12.61 5.09
C ILE A 37 7.23 11.52 4.03
N ALA A 38 6.07 10.89 3.86
CA ALA A 38 5.86 9.84 2.85
C ALA A 38 6.25 10.31 1.44
N GLN A 39 5.78 11.49 1.02
CA GLN A 39 6.09 12.05 -0.30
C GLN A 39 7.59 12.31 -0.49
N ARG A 40 8.25 12.90 0.52
CA ARG A 40 9.70 13.15 0.48
C ARG A 40 10.50 11.84 0.41
N ARG A 41 10.11 10.83 1.19
CA ARG A 41 10.75 9.51 1.19
C ARG A 41 10.54 8.77 -0.13
N LEU A 42 9.31 8.73 -0.66
CA LEU A 42 9.01 8.12 -1.96
C LEU A 42 9.80 8.77 -3.10
N ASN A 43 9.94 10.10 -3.10
CA ASN A 43 10.80 10.80 -4.06
C ASN A 43 12.28 10.37 -3.94
N THR A 44 12.77 10.21 -2.71
CA THR A 44 14.14 9.74 -2.46
C THR A 44 14.32 8.30 -2.99
N ILE A 45 13.40 7.39 -2.65
CA ILE A 45 13.40 5.99 -3.11
C ILE A 45 13.39 5.91 -4.65
N HIS A 46 12.57 6.74 -5.30
CA HIS A 46 12.51 6.84 -6.75
C HIS A 46 13.82 7.36 -7.37
N GLN A 47 14.40 8.43 -6.82
CA GLN A 47 15.68 8.98 -7.29
C GLN A 47 16.83 7.97 -7.16
N LEU A 48 16.79 7.12 -6.13
CA LEU A 48 17.72 5.99 -5.94
C LEU A 48 17.39 4.77 -6.82
N ARG A 49 16.42 4.90 -7.74
CA ARG A 49 15.97 3.86 -8.69
C ARG A 49 15.50 2.57 -8.03
N GLN A 50 15.07 2.63 -6.77
CA GLN A 50 14.53 1.48 -6.05
C GLN A 50 13.08 1.19 -6.46
N LEU A 51 12.32 2.25 -6.80
CA LEU A 51 10.96 2.16 -7.33
C LEU A 51 10.79 3.09 -8.54
N LYS A 52 9.94 2.67 -9.47
CA LYS A 52 9.44 3.51 -10.56
C LYS A 52 8.22 4.29 -10.05
N ARG A 53 7.82 5.34 -10.78
CA ARG A 53 6.57 6.06 -10.53
C ARG A 53 5.86 6.36 -11.84
N THR A 54 4.55 6.54 -11.78
CA THR A 54 3.76 6.99 -12.93
C THR A 54 4.15 8.41 -13.35
N GLU A 55 3.93 8.73 -14.62
CA GLU A 55 3.91 10.12 -15.06
C GLU A 55 2.62 10.80 -14.59
N ARG A 56 2.67 12.11 -14.39
CA ARG A 56 1.46 12.90 -14.09
C ARG A 56 0.93 13.46 -15.40
N ILE A 57 -0.30 13.07 -15.74
CA ILE A 57 -1.02 13.62 -16.88
C ILE A 57 -1.76 14.90 -16.46
N VAL A 58 -2.20 14.97 -15.19
CA VAL A 58 -2.86 16.15 -14.61
C VAL A 58 -2.25 16.51 -13.24
N VAL A 59 -2.33 17.79 -12.88
CA VAL A 59 -1.67 18.38 -11.70
C VAL A 59 -2.06 17.67 -10.40
N ASN A 60 -3.32 17.28 -10.26
CA ASN A 60 -3.87 16.68 -9.04
C ASN A 60 -3.82 15.15 -9.01
N GLN A 61 -3.25 14.50 -10.03
CA GLN A 61 -3.14 13.05 -10.03
C GLN A 61 -2.04 12.61 -9.04
N PRO A 62 -2.35 11.74 -8.06
CA PRO A 62 -1.32 11.18 -7.19
C PRO A 62 -0.36 10.31 -8.01
N TYR A 63 0.93 10.38 -7.68
CA TYR A 63 1.90 9.44 -8.23
C TYR A 63 1.63 8.06 -7.64
N ILE A 64 1.68 7.04 -8.49
CA ILE A 64 1.70 5.63 -8.06
C ILE A 64 3.15 5.16 -8.19
N TYR A 65 3.72 4.69 -7.10
CA TYR A 65 5.05 4.10 -7.03
C TYR A 65 4.94 2.58 -7.11
N TYR A 66 5.79 1.96 -7.92
CA TYR A 66 5.70 0.55 -8.25
C TYR A 66 7.06 -0.05 -8.62
N LEU A 67 7.17 -1.38 -8.60
CA LEU A 67 8.36 -2.09 -9.05
C LEU A 67 8.29 -2.39 -10.57
N ASP A 68 7.27 -3.13 -11.02
CA ASP A 68 6.94 -3.36 -12.43
C ASP A 68 5.67 -2.57 -12.82
N LYS A 69 5.59 -2.08 -14.06
CA LYS A 69 4.42 -1.33 -14.55
C LYS A 69 3.15 -2.18 -14.52
N ARG A 70 3.28 -3.50 -14.66
CA ARG A 70 2.15 -4.45 -14.57
C ARG A 70 1.54 -4.50 -13.17
N ASP A 71 2.31 -4.17 -12.14
CA ASP A 71 1.85 -4.20 -10.74
C ASP A 71 0.82 -3.10 -10.45
N ILE A 72 0.77 -2.02 -11.24
CA ILE A 72 -0.17 -0.90 -11.04
C ILE A 72 -1.62 -1.39 -10.90
N ARG A 73 -1.99 -2.46 -11.62
CA ARG A 73 -3.33 -3.07 -11.55
C ARG A 73 -3.69 -3.65 -10.17
N HIS A 74 -2.69 -3.90 -9.32
CA HIS A 74 -2.84 -4.42 -7.96
C HIS A 74 -3.02 -3.32 -6.90
N LEU A 75 -3.04 -2.04 -7.30
CA LEU A 75 -3.29 -0.91 -6.39
C LEU A 75 -4.54 -1.08 -5.51
N PRO A 76 -5.65 -1.70 -5.96
CA PRO A 76 -6.80 -1.95 -5.10
C PRO A 76 -6.49 -2.75 -3.83
N PHE A 77 -5.50 -3.64 -3.86
CA PHE A 77 -5.07 -4.42 -2.69
C PHE A 77 -4.35 -3.54 -1.66
N THR A 78 -3.49 -2.64 -2.11
CA THR A 78 -2.87 -1.64 -1.22
C THR A 78 -3.91 -0.66 -0.67
N LYS A 79 -4.93 -0.30 -1.47
CA LYS A 79 -6.07 0.51 -1.03
C LYS A 79 -6.85 -0.20 0.09
N LEU A 80 -7.12 -1.50 -0.06
CA LEU A 80 -7.76 -2.29 1.01
C LEU A 80 -6.95 -2.25 2.32
N LEU A 81 -5.63 -2.46 2.28
CA LEU A 81 -4.78 -2.36 3.47
C LEU A 81 -4.81 -0.95 4.09
N TYR A 82 -4.81 0.08 3.24
CA TYR A 82 -4.95 1.47 3.69
C TYR A 82 -6.30 1.71 4.39
N ASP A 83 -7.41 1.25 3.81
CA ASP A 83 -8.75 1.47 4.36
C ASP A 83 -8.97 0.69 5.65
N LEU A 84 -8.41 -0.51 5.76
CA LEU A 84 -8.38 -1.27 7.00
C LEU A 84 -7.73 -0.44 8.12
N ARG A 85 -6.53 0.11 7.87
CA ARG A 85 -5.84 0.97 8.85
C ARG A 85 -6.60 2.27 9.16
N GLN A 86 -7.25 2.89 8.16
CA GLN A 86 -8.08 4.08 8.38
C GLN A 86 -9.31 3.77 9.24
N ASN A 87 -9.85 2.55 9.15
CA ASN A 87 -11.00 2.09 9.94
C ASN A 87 -10.56 1.36 11.22
N GLU A 88 -9.36 1.67 11.73
CA GLU A 88 -8.82 1.22 13.01
C GLU A 88 -8.59 -0.29 13.12
N TYR A 89 -8.51 -1.00 11.99
CA TYR A 89 -8.02 -2.37 12.01
C TYR A 89 -6.50 -2.38 12.17
N ASP A 90 -6.00 -3.17 13.12
CA ASP A 90 -4.60 -3.56 13.13
C ASP A 90 -4.36 -4.67 12.10
N ILE A 91 -3.27 -4.57 11.35
CA ILE A 91 -2.86 -5.56 10.36
C ILE A 91 -1.59 -6.21 10.90
N SER A 92 -1.72 -7.41 11.47
CA SER A 92 -0.58 -8.12 12.06
C SER A 92 0.30 -8.75 10.99
N GLU A 93 -0.31 -9.26 9.92
CA GLU A 93 0.39 -9.90 8.82
C GLU A 93 -0.39 -9.75 7.51
N TYR A 94 0.33 -9.61 6.40
CA TYR A 94 -0.25 -9.76 5.07
C TYR A 94 0.76 -10.28 4.05
N ASP A 95 0.25 -10.97 3.05
CA ASP A 95 1.01 -11.44 1.90
C ASP A 95 0.21 -11.39 0.60
N PHE A 96 0.92 -11.24 -0.52
CA PHE A 96 0.32 -11.19 -1.85
C PHE A 96 1.09 -12.12 -2.79
N ASP A 97 0.41 -13.15 -3.28
CA ASP A 97 0.99 -14.19 -4.14
C ASP A 97 0.96 -13.84 -5.65
N GLY A 98 0.57 -12.60 -5.99
CA GLY A 98 0.36 -12.14 -7.36
C GLY A 98 -1.10 -12.15 -7.81
N ARG A 99 -2.01 -12.78 -7.07
CA ARG A 99 -3.45 -12.83 -7.38
C ARG A 99 -4.35 -12.61 -6.16
N THR A 100 -3.92 -13.09 -5.00
CA THR A 100 -4.68 -13.10 -3.76
C THR A 100 -3.91 -12.37 -2.67
N LEU A 101 -4.53 -11.36 -2.08
CA LEU A 101 -4.07 -10.74 -0.85
C LEU A 101 -4.64 -11.51 0.33
N THR A 102 -3.77 -12.09 1.15
CA THR A 102 -4.15 -12.67 2.45
C THR A 102 -3.70 -11.72 3.54
N ALA A 103 -4.55 -11.43 4.51
CA ALA A 103 -4.14 -10.68 5.71
C ALA A 103 -4.84 -11.18 6.97
N ILE A 104 -4.16 -11.04 8.10
CA ILE A 104 -4.72 -11.23 9.43
C ILE A 104 -4.91 -9.84 10.03
N ILE A 105 -6.15 -9.53 10.37
CA ILE A 105 -6.56 -8.22 10.88
C ILE A 105 -7.27 -8.35 12.22
N HIS A 106 -7.12 -7.35 13.07
CA HIS A 106 -7.71 -7.28 14.41
C HIS A 106 -8.47 -5.99 14.58
N LYS A 107 -9.64 -6.07 15.20
CA LYS A 107 -10.41 -4.90 15.64
C LYS A 107 -11.16 -5.26 16.89
N ASP A 108 -11.03 -4.43 17.91
CA ASP A 108 -11.48 -4.72 19.27
C ASP A 108 -10.88 -6.06 19.73
N GLU A 109 -11.70 -6.99 20.22
CA GLU A 109 -11.27 -8.32 20.66
C GLU A 109 -11.37 -9.41 19.57
N LEU A 110 -11.62 -9.01 18.31
CA LEU A 110 -11.90 -9.93 17.22
C LEU A 110 -10.78 -9.96 16.19
N SER A 111 -10.37 -11.18 15.83
CA SER A 111 -9.39 -11.44 14.77
C SER A 111 -10.06 -12.05 13.55
N TYR A 112 -9.69 -11.56 12.36
CA TYR A 112 -10.21 -12.03 11.09
C TYR A 112 -9.06 -12.38 10.14
N LYS A 113 -9.24 -13.47 9.38
CA LYS A 113 -8.42 -13.72 8.19
C LYS A 113 -9.21 -13.31 6.96
N ILE A 114 -8.63 -12.42 6.17
CA ILE A 114 -9.17 -12.01 4.87
C ILE A 114 -8.40 -12.69 3.74
N ASN A 115 -9.12 -13.07 2.70
CA ASN A 115 -8.54 -13.53 1.43
C ASN A 115 -9.25 -12.73 0.33
N SER A 116 -8.53 -11.79 -0.27
CA SER A 116 -9.07 -10.90 -1.29
C SER A 116 -8.45 -11.17 -2.65
N THR A 117 -9.29 -11.34 -3.66
CA THR A 117 -8.95 -11.32 -5.07
C THR A 117 -9.60 -10.09 -5.71
N ILE A 118 -9.22 -9.77 -6.95
CA ILE A 118 -9.86 -8.67 -7.69
C ILE A 118 -11.37 -8.89 -7.82
N GLN A 119 -11.81 -10.15 -7.98
CA GLN A 119 -13.22 -10.48 -8.20
C GLN A 119 -14.08 -10.35 -6.93
N ASN A 120 -13.50 -10.51 -5.74
CA ASN A 120 -14.26 -10.52 -4.49
C ASN A 120 -13.99 -9.30 -3.61
N ILE A 121 -13.11 -8.37 -4.02
CA ILE A 121 -12.66 -7.27 -3.17
C ILE A 121 -13.85 -6.45 -2.63
N GLU A 122 -14.83 -6.13 -3.46
CA GLU A 122 -16.04 -5.40 -3.01
C GLU A 122 -16.85 -6.17 -1.95
N GLN A 123 -16.89 -7.50 -2.04
CA GLN A 123 -17.56 -8.32 -1.02
C GLN A 123 -16.78 -8.28 0.30
N VAL A 124 -15.44 -8.21 0.25
CA VAL A 124 -14.61 -8.00 1.43
C VAL A 124 -14.90 -6.64 2.06
N TYR A 125 -14.98 -5.56 1.28
CA TYR A 125 -15.38 -4.23 1.79
C TYR A 125 -16.75 -4.29 2.49
N LYS A 126 -17.76 -4.90 1.85
CA LYS A 126 -19.11 -5.04 2.42
C LYS A 126 -19.10 -5.84 3.72
N ARG A 127 -18.41 -6.98 3.77
CA ARG A 127 -18.32 -7.83 4.96
C ARG A 127 -17.67 -7.11 6.15
N LEU A 128 -16.70 -6.25 5.87
CA LEU A 128 -15.98 -5.48 6.89
C LEU A 128 -16.59 -4.09 7.13
N SER A 129 -17.72 -3.78 6.48
CA SER A 129 -18.39 -2.48 6.55
C SER A 129 -17.45 -1.29 6.25
N LEU A 130 -16.49 -1.49 5.34
CA LEU A 130 -15.57 -0.45 4.90
C LEU A 130 -16.24 0.43 3.83
N ILE A 131 -16.06 1.74 3.90
CA ILE A 131 -16.49 2.67 2.84
C ILE A 131 -15.52 2.47 1.65
N ALA A 132 -16.06 2.05 0.51
CA ALA A 132 -15.30 1.86 -0.73
C ALA A 132 -14.96 3.20 -1.41
#